data_AF-A0A401S6F4-F1
#
_entry.id   AF-A0A401S6F4-F1
#
_cell.length_a   1.000
_cell.length_b   1.000
_cell.length_c   1.000
_cell.angle_alpha   90.00
_cell.angle_beta   90.00
_cell.angle_gamma   90.00
#
_symmetry.space_group_name_H-M   'P 1'
#
loop_
_entity.id
_entity.type
_entity.pdbx_description
1 polymer ?
#
loop_
_entity_poly.entity_id
_entity_poly.type
_entity_poly.pdbx_seq_one_letter_code
_entity_poly.pdbx_strand_id
1 'polypeptide(L)' 'MKCRAELEGIAEDRLDEYSRDSVAFGILGFLHQLDGKKSEAIGYFQRALECDRNNEEFQNALRELKEAA' A
#
# COMPACT_ATOMS: atom_id res chain seq x y z
N MET A 1 15.85 -6.67 5.70
CA MET A 1 15.49 -5.71 6.77
C MET A 1 15.82 -4.26 6.41
N LYS A 2 17.00 -3.92 5.88
CA LYS A 2 17.35 -2.52 5.50
C LYS A 2 16.45 -1.92 4.40
N CYS A 3 16.17 -2.69 3.34
CA CYS A 3 15.33 -2.22 2.22
C CYS A 3 13.87 -1.94 2.61
N ARG A 4 13.33 -2.60 3.66
CA ARG A 4 11.95 -2.35 4.12
C ARG A 4 11.82 -0.94 4.69
N ALA A 5 12.70 -0.59 5.63
CA ALA A 5 12.70 0.72 6.26
C ALA A 5 13.01 1.85 5.26
N GLU A 6 13.90 1.60 4.29
CA GLU A 6 14.17 2.54 3.21
C GLU A 6 12.94 2.77 2.32
N LEU A 7 12.22 1.70 1.93
CA LEU A 7 10.99 1.82 1.14
C LEU A 7 9.84 2.49 1.91
N GLU A 8 9.73 2.22 3.21
CA GLU A 8 8.76 2.86 4.10
C GLU A 8 9.03 4.37 4.18
N GLY A 9 10.28 4.77 4.43
CA GLY A 9 10.67 6.18 4.45
C GLY A 9 10.43 6.89 3.12
N ILE A 10 10.75 6.25 1.98
CA ILE A 10 10.45 6.82 0.66
C ILE A 10 8.95 7.03 0.47
N ALA A 11 8.10 6.09 0.92
CA ALA A 11 6.66 6.25 0.81
C ALA A 11 6.13 7.36 1.74
N GLU A 12 6.67 7.48 2.95
CA GLU A 12 6.32 8.55 3.90
C GLU A 12 6.71 9.93 3.36
N ASP A 13 7.96 10.09 2.90
CA ASP A 13 8.44 11.34 2.30
C ASP A 13 7.55 11.78 1.11
N ARG A 14 7.12 10.81 0.29
CA ARG A 14 6.20 11.07 -0.83
C ARG A 14 4.82 11.51 -0.37
N LEU A 15 4.30 10.97 0.74
CA LEU A 15 2.99 11.37 1.29
C LEU A 15 3.05 12.74 1.96
N ASP A 16 4.20 13.11 2.52
CA ASP A 16 4.44 14.44 3.08
C ASP A 16 4.45 15.51 1.99
N GLU A 17 5.06 15.22 0.83
CA GLU A 17 5.07 16.13 -0.32
C GLU A 17 3.75 16.08 -1.13
N TYR A 18 3.16 14.88 -1.27
CA TYR A 18 1.96 14.61 -2.05
C TYR A 18 0.97 13.76 -1.26
N SER A 19 0.05 14.43 -0.56
CA SER A 19 -0.94 13.79 0.33
C SER A 19 -1.91 12.82 -0.36
N ARG A 20 -1.91 12.76 -1.70
CA ARG A 20 -2.73 11.87 -2.54
C ARG A 20 -1.88 11.12 -3.57
N ASP A 21 -0.87 10.40 -3.09
CA ASP A 21 -0.01 9.56 -3.92
C ASP A 21 -0.45 8.09 -3.85
N SER A 22 -1.04 7.59 -4.95
CA SER A 22 -1.49 6.20 -5.05
C SER A 22 -0.34 5.20 -4.92
N VAL A 23 0.85 5.55 -5.42
CA VAL A 23 2.04 4.70 -5.39
C VAL A 23 2.58 4.61 -3.97
N ALA A 24 2.64 5.72 -3.24
CA ALA A 24 3.09 5.72 -1.86
C ALA A 24 2.17 4.87 -0.95
N PHE A 25 0.86 5.02 -1.11
CA PHE A 25 -0.10 4.13 -0.43
C PHE A 25 0.07 2.66 -0.85
N GLY A 26 0.31 2.39 -2.14
CA GLY A 26 0.58 1.05 -2.65
C GLY A 26 1.82 0.40 -2.01
N ILE A 27 2.93 1.15 -1.91
CA ILE A 27 4.17 0.68 -1.27
C ILE A 27 3.90 0.30 0.19
N LEU A 28 3.25 1.17 0.96
CA LEU A 28 2.89 0.86 2.35
C LEU A 28 1.99 -0.38 2.44
N GLY A 29 1.00 -0.50 1.54
CA GLY A 29 0.14 -1.68 1.44
C GLY A 29 0.93 -2.98 1.26
N PHE A 30 1.89 -2.99 0.33
CA PHE A 30 2.75 -4.16 0.10
C PHE A 30 3.67 -4.46 1.29
N LEU A 31 4.25 -3.45 1.94
CA LEU A 31 5.09 -3.66 3.13
C LEU A 31 4.28 -4.30 4.28
N HIS A 32 3.06 -3.82 4.51
CA HIS A 32 2.17 -4.41 5.52
C HIS A 32 1.70 -5.83 5.13
N GLN A 33 1.46 -6.09 3.85
CA GLN A 33 1.13 -7.44 3.37
C GLN A 33 2.28 -8.42 3.63
N LEU A 34 3.53 -8.01 3.35
CA LEU A 34 4.73 -8.83 3.61
C LEU A 34 4.96 -9.07 5.11
N ASP A 35 4.58 -8.12 5.97
CA ASP A 35 4.62 -8.27 7.43
C ASP A 35 3.47 -9.16 7.97
N GLY A 36 2.55 -9.62 7.13
CA GLY A 36 1.34 -10.34 7.55
C GLY A 36 0.29 -9.44 8.23
N LYS A 37 0.49 -8.12 8.23
CA LYS A 37 -0.40 -7.08 8.78
C LYS A 37 -1.52 -6.77 7.78
N LYS A 38 -2.41 -7.75 7.66
CA LYS A 38 -3.42 -7.81 6.61
C LYS A 38 -4.41 -6.66 6.64
N SER A 39 -4.89 -6.28 7.82
CA SER A 39 -5.89 -5.21 7.98
C SER A 39 -5.33 -3.86 7.55
N GLU A 40 -4.08 -3.58 7.91
CA GLU A 40 -3.35 -2.38 7.53
C GLU A 40 -3.08 -2.36 6.02
N ALA A 41 -2.65 -3.49 5.45
CA ALA A 41 -2.44 -3.61 4.01
C ALA A 41 -3.72 -3.31 3.21
N ILE A 42 -4.86 -3.85 3.64
CA ILE A 42 -6.18 -3.56 3.06
C ILE A 42 -6.48 -2.06 3.10
N GLY A 43 -6.27 -1.41 4.23
CA GLY A 43 -6.53 0.03 4.40
C GLY A 43 -5.67 0.88 3.46
N TYR A 44 -4.40 0.54 3.30
CA TYR A 44 -3.51 1.24 2.38
C TYR A 44 -3.89 1.02 0.91
N PHE A 45 -4.21 -0.20 0.47
CA PHE A 45 -4.68 -0.43 -0.89
C PHE A 45 -6.00 0.27 -1.20
N GLN A 46 -6.91 0.41 -0.22
CA GLN A 46 -8.13 1.20 -0.38
C GLN A 46 -7.81 2.68 -0.63
N ARG A 47 -6.91 3.28 0.16
CA ARG A 47 -6.46 4.68 -0.04
C ARG A 47 -5.73 4.86 -1.38
N ALA A 48 -4.96 3.87 -1.80
CA ALA A 48 -4.31 3.86 -3.11
C ALA A 48 -5.35 3.90 -4.24
N LEU A 49 -6.41 3.08 -4.14
CA LEU A 49 -7.52 3.04 -5.10
C LEU A 49 -8.43 4.29 -5.05
N GLU A 50 -8.52 4.99 -3.92
CA GLU A 50 -9.18 6.30 -3.87
C GLU A 50 -8.46 7.35 -4.72
N CYS A 51 -7.14 7.19 -4.91
CA CYS A 51 -6.31 8.06 -5.73
C CYS A 51 -6.25 7.57 -7.19
N ASP A 52 -6.10 6.27 -7.41
CA ASP A 52 -6.08 5.62 -8.73
C ASP A 52 -7.01 4.40 -8.76
N ARG A 53 -8.27 4.63 -9.13
CA ARG A 53 -9.33 3.60 -9.09
C ARG A 53 -9.11 2.46 -10.08
N ASN A 54 -8.35 2.70 -11.15
CA ASN A 54 -8.17 1.75 -12.25
C ASN A 54 -6.88 0.94 -12.10
N ASN A 55 -6.18 1.08 -10.97
CA ASN A 55 -4.96 0.34 -10.72
C ASN A 55 -5.27 -1.15 -10.47
N GLU A 56 -5.09 -1.98 -11.50
CA GLU A 56 -5.37 -3.41 -11.44
C GLU A 56 -4.51 -4.13 -10.39
N GLU A 57 -3.27 -3.68 -10.15
CA GLU A 57 -2.39 -4.29 -9.15
C GLU A 57 -2.97 -4.15 -7.74
N PHE A 58 -3.45 -2.95 -7.37
CA PHE A 58 -4.06 -2.72 -6.07
C PHE A 58 -5.41 -3.43 -5.93
N GLN A 59 -6.20 -3.51 -7.01
CA GLN A 59 -7.45 -4.28 -7.01
C GLN A 59 -7.19 -5.77 -6.77
N ASN A 60 -6.17 -6.33 -7.44
CA ASN A 60 -5.77 -7.73 -7.30
C ASN A 60 -5.24 -8.01 -5.89
N ALA A 61 -4.31 -7.18 -5.38
CA ALA A 61 -3.77 -7.32 -4.03
C ALA A 61 -4.88 -7.26 -2.97
N LEU A 62 -5.84 -6.34 -3.12
CA LEU A 62 -6.98 -6.23 -2.21
C LEU A 62 -7.88 -7.47 -2.26
N ARG A 63 -8.09 -8.05 -3.44
CA ARG A 63 -8.88 -9.29 -3.63
C ARG A 63 -8.18 -10.48 -2.97
N GLU A 64 -6.90 -10.69 -3.25
CA GLU A 64 -6.09 -11.76 -2.66
C GLU A 64 -6.06 -11.68 -1.13
N LEU A 65 -5.88 -10.47 -0.60
CA LEU A 65 -5.96 -10.25 0.84
C LEU A 65 -7.33 -10.64 1.36
N LYS A 66 -8.44 -10.17 0.79
CA LYS A 66 -9.77 -10.51 1.31
C LYS A 66 -10.10 -12.00 1.25
N GLU A 67 -9.62 -12.72 0.24
CA GLU A 67 -9.86 -14.16 0.08
C GLU A 67 -9.08 -15.02 1.09
N ALA A 68 -7.92 -14.54 1.56
CA ALA A 68 -7.09 -15.27 2.51
C ALA A 68 -7.53 -15.09 4.00
N ALA A 69 -8.69 -14.47 4.28
CA ALA A 69 -9.15 -14.07 5.63
C ALA A 69 -10.27 -14.98 6.10
#